data_AF-A0A1H1WIT3-F1
#
_entry.id   AF-A0A1H1WIT3-F1
#
_cell.length_a   1.000
_cell.length_b   1.000
_cell.length_c   1.000
_cell.angle_alpha   90.00
_cell.angle_beta   90.00
_cell.angle_gamma   90.00
#
_symmetry.space_group_name_H-M   'P 1'
#
loop_
_entity.id
_entity.type
_entity.pdbx_description
1 polymer ?
#
loop_
_entity_poly.entity_id
_entity_poly.type
_entity_poly.pdbx_seq_one_letter_code
_entity_poly.pdbx_strand_id
1 'polypeptide(L)' 'MKLERKHALVLVAVAVWNVVTYAQFTKALVQTEEDRPTGYFVAHGVLIVVNLVIAVVLGRWGLRALRASR' A
#
# COMPACT_ATOMS: atom_id res chain seq x y z
N MET A 1 19.31 12.32 8.83
CA MET A 1 18.07 13.02 9.25
C MET A 1 17.44 12.25 10.40
N LYS A 2 16.96 12.91 11.47
CA LYS A 2 16.22 12.23 12.55
C LYS A 2 14.76 12.07 12.14
N LEU A 3 14.22 10.84 12.25
CA LEU A 3 12.80 10.57 12.03
C LEU A 3 11.98 11.18 13.17
N GLU A 4 11.47 12.39 12.95
CA GLU A 4 10.52 13.00 13.90
C GLU A 4 9.13 12.35 13.80
N ARG A 5 8.34 12.51 14.87
CA ARG A 5 6.97 11.99 14.98
C ARG A 5 6.07 12.37 13.80
N LYS A 6 6.24 13.58 13.23
CA LYS A 6 5.48 14.03 12.05
C LYS A 6 5.75 13.17 10.81
N HIS A 7 7.01 12.79 10.57
CA HIS A 7 7.38 11.90 9.47
C HIS A 7 6.83 10.49 9.70
N ALA A 8 6.84 10.01 10.94
CA ALA A 8 6.28 8.72 11.29
C ALA A 8 4.76 8.65 11.02
N LEU A 9 4.02 9.72 11.35
CA LEU A 9 2.60 9.84 11.00
C LEU A 9 2.38 9.84 9.48
N VAL A 10 3.20 10.58 8.72
CA VAL A 10 3.12 10.58 7.25
C VAL A 10 3.35 9.19 6.68
N LEU A 11 4.36 8.45 7.16
CA LEU A 11 4.62 7.08 6.72
C LEU A 11 3.43 6.15 6.95
N VAL A 12 2.81 6.24 8.14
CA VAL A 12 1.61 5.45 8.46
C VAL A 12 0.42 5.88 7.59
N ALA A 13 0.20 7.19 7.42
CA ALA A 13 -0.89 7.70 6.59
C ALA A 13 -0.76 7.25 5.14
N VAL A 14 0.44 7.32 4.56
CA VAL A 14 0.73 6.84 3.20
C VAL A 14 0.51 5.33 3.10
N ALA A 15 0.96 4.55 4.10
CA ALA A 15 0.73 3.12 4.12
C ALA A 15 -0.77 2.78 4.16
N VAL A 16 -1.55 3.44 5.01
CA VAL A 16 -3.01 3.26 5.09
C VAL A 16 -3.68 3.65 3.79
N TRP A 17 -3.33 4.80 3.22
CA TRP A 17 -3.88 5.27 1.95
C TRP A 17 -3.60 4.26 0.82
N ASN A 18 -2.38 3.73 0.75
CA ASN A 18 -2.01 2.71 -0.23
C ASN A 18 -2.87 1.45 -0.09
N VAL A 19 -3.06 0.93 1.13
CA VAL A 19 -3.94 -0.24 1.33
C VAL A 19 -5.37 0.04 0.88
N VAL A 20 -5.92 1.22 1.20
CA VAL A 20 -7.28 1.60 0.82
C VAL A 20 -7.42 1.68 -0.70
N THR A 21 -6.51 2.35 -1.39
CA THR A 21 -6.59 2.52 -2.85
C THR A 21 -6.41 1.18 -3.57
N TYR A 22 -5.47 0.34 -3.12
CA TYR A 22 -5.26 -0.96 -3.75
C TYR A 22 -6.36 -1.97 -3.42
N ALA A 23 -7.06 -1.85 -2.29
CA ALA A 23 -8.27 -2.63 -2.03
C ALA A 23 -9.40 -2.25 -3.00
N GLN A 24 -9.61 -0.95 -3.25
CA GLN A 24 -10.58 -0.47 -4.24
C GLN A 24 -10.20 -0.91 -5.66
N PHE A 25 -8.92 -0.81 -6.00
CA PHE A 25 -8.39 -1.25 -7.29
C PHE A 25 -8.58 -2.75 -7.50
N THR A 26 -8.28 -3.57 -6.48
CA THR A 26 -8.51 -5.02 -6.53
C THR A 26 -9.99 -5.33 -6.73
N LYS A 27 -10.89 -4.62 -6.03
CA LYS A 27 -12.33 -4.78 -6.23
C LYS A 27 -12.74 -4.47 -7.67
N ALA A 28 -12.27 -3.35 -8.24
CA ALA A 28 -12.55 -2.99 -9.63
C ALA A 28 -11.99 -4.03 -10.62
N LEU A 29 -10.80 -4.57 -10.35
CA LEU A 29 -10.19 -5.62 -11.18
C LEU A 29 -11.02 -6.91 -11.17
N VAL A 30 -11.52 -7.34 -10.00
CA VAL A 30 -12.37 -8.53 -9.87
C VAL A 30 -13.75 -8.32 -10.50
N GLN A 31 -14.27 -7.09 -10.46
CA GLN A 31 -15.54 -6.71 -11.09
C GLN A 31 -15.43 -6.43 -12.58
N THR A 32 -14.26 -6.65 -13.20
CA THR A 32 -14.10 -6.46 -14.64
C THR A 32 -14.81 -7.59 -15.38
N GLU A 33 -15.92 -7.26 -16.05
CA GLU A 33 -16.73 -8.21 -16.83
C GLU A 33 -16.26 -8.35 -18.30
N GLU A 34 -15.29 -7.53 -18.72
CA GLU A 34 -14.76 -7.52 -20.07
C GLU A 34 -13.74 -8.65 -20.28
N ASP A 35 -13.76 -9.31 -21.44
CA ASP A 35 -12.79 -10.36 -21.75
C ASP A 35 -11.41 -9.73 -21.99
N ARG A 36 -10.55 -9.81 -20.96
CA ARG A 36 -9.21 -9.22 -20.96
C ARG A 36 -8.16 -10.32 -21.07
N PRO A 37 -7.04 -10.08 -21.79
CA PRO A 37 -5.97 -11.07 -21.91
C PRO A 37 -5.35 -11.37 -20.54
N THR A 38 -4.88 -12.61 -20.33
CA THR A 38 -4.28 -13.04 -19.04
C THR A 38 -3.16 -12.11 -18.57
N GLY A 39 -2.35 -11.57 -19.49
CA GLY A 39 -1.28 -10.62 -19.17
C GLY A 39 -1.76 -9.35 -18.46
N TYR A 40 -3.00 -8.90 -18.75
CA TYR A 40 -3.63 -7.78 -18.04
C TYR A 40 -3.77 -8.10 -16.55
N PHE A 41 -4.34 -9.25 -16.20
CA PHE A 41 -4.53 -9.64 -14.80
C PHE A 41 -3.21 -9.91 -14.07
N VAL A 42 -2.22 -10.48 -14.76
CA VAL A 42 -0.89 -10.71 -14.18
C VAL A 42 -0.21 -9.38 -13.83
N ALA A 43 -0.19 -8.41 -14.75
CA ALA A 43 0.44 -7.11 -14.51
C ALA A 43 -0.21 -6.39 -13.32
N HIS A 44 -1.54 -6.35 -13.28
CA HIS A 44 -2.27 -5.70 -12.19
C HIS A 44 -2.12 -6.45 -10.87
N GLY A 45 -2.10 -7.79 -10.89
CA GLY A 45 -1.83 -8.62 -9.72
C GLY A 45 -0.46 -8.34 -9.11
N VAL A 46 0.60 -8.29 -9.94
CA VAL A 46 1.96 -7.93 -9.48
C VAL A 46 1.99 -6.52 -8.91
N LEU A 47 1.37 -5.55 -9.59
CA LEU A 47 1.26 -4.16 -9.12
C LEU A 47 0.59 -4.08 -7.73
N ILE A 48 -0.51 -4.80 -7.51
CA ILE A 48 -1.19 -4.89 -6.21
C ILE A 48 -0.25 -5.46 -5.16
N VAL A 49 0.36 -6.62 -5.42
CA VAL A 49 1.23 -7.30 -4.45
C VAL A 49 2.40 -6.42 -4.02
N VAL A 50 3.10 -5.80 -4.99
CA VAL A 50 4.25 -4.93 -4.71
C VAL A 50 3.83 -3.74 -3.85
N ASN A 51 2.69 -3.11 -4.13
CA ASN A 51 2.22 -1.97 -3.35
C ASN A 51 1.80 -2.35 -1.94
N LEU A 52 1.15 -3.50 -1.75
CA LEU A 52 0.84 -4.01 -0.41
C LEU A 52 2.12 -4.31 0.39
N VAL A 53 3.17 -4.84 -0.25
CA VAL A 53 4.48 -5.02 0.40
C VAL A 53 5.07 -3.67 0.83
N ILE A 54 5.04 -2.66 -0.06
CA ILE A 54 5.49 -1.30 0.27
C ILE A 54 4.69 -0.74 1.45
N ALA A 55 3.36 -0.87 1.45
CA ALA A 55 2.51 -0.42 2.54
C ALA A 55 2.86 -1.10 3.88
N VAL A 56 3.14 -2.41 3.88
CA VAL A 56 3.59 -3.13 5.08
C VAL A 56 4.93 -2.60 5.58
N VAL A 57 5.89 -2.36 4.69
CA VAL A 57 7.22 -1.82 5.06
C VAL A 57 7.08 -0.41 5.64
N LEU A 58 6.38 0.49 4.95
CA LEU A 58 6.16 1.87 5.39
C LEU A 58 5.38 1.92 6.72
N GLY A 59 4.33 1.10 6.84
CA GLY A 59 3.54 0.99 8.06
C GLY A 59 4.39 0.49 9.23
N ARG A 60 5.21 -0.55 9.01
CA ARG A 60 6.10 -1.07 10.06
C ARG A 60 7.15 -0.05 10.49
N TRP A 61 7.73 0.70 9.55
CA TRP A 61 8.69 1.77 9.88
C TRP A 61 8.03 2.94 10.58
N GLY A 62 6.88 3.40 10.09
CA GLY A 62 6.11 4.47 10.72
C GLY A 62 5.69 4.11 12.15
N LEU A 63 5.17 2.89 12.37
CA LEU A 63 4.80 2.41 13.71
C LEU A 63 6.01 2.30 14.65
N ARG A 64 7.15 1.81 14.16
CA ARG A 64 8.40 1.75 14.95
C ARG A 64 8.86 3.16 15.33
N ALA A 65 8.87 4.10 14.39
CA ALA A 65 9.27 5.48 14.65
C ALA A 65 8.31 6.17 15.62
N LEU A 66 7.00 5.96 15.49
CA LEU A 66 6.00 6.47 16.45
C LEU A 66 6.27 5.98 17.87
N ARG A 67 6.53 4.67 18.04
CA ARG A 67 6.84 4.07 19.35
C ARG A 67 8.15 4.57 19.94
N ALA A 68 9.18 4.78 19.11
CA ALA A 68 10.47 5.32 19.56
C ALA A 68 10.43 6.81 19.90
N SER A 69 9.43 7.53 19.38
CA SER A 69 9.19 8.96 19.65
C SER A 69 8.21 9.23 20.79
N ARG A 70 7.76 8.18 21.48
CA ARG A 70 6.84 8.24 22.63
C ARG A 70 7.64 8.23 23.92
#